data_AF-A0A820IFB4-F1
#
_entry.id   AF-A0A820IFB4-F1
#
_cell.length_a   1.000
_cell.length_b   1.000
_cell.length_c   1.000
_cell.angle_alpha   90.00
_cell.angle_beta   90.00
_cell.angle_gamma   90.00
#
_symmetry.space_group_name_H-M   'P 1'
#
loop_
_entity.id
_entity.type
_entity.pdbx_description
1 polymer ?
#
loop_
_entity_poly.entity_id
_entity_poly.type
_entity_poly.pdbx_seq_one_letter_code
_entity_poly.pdbx_strand_id
1 'polypeptide(L)'
;KRPSPSVVFRFSTVNLERQAISSSMSNSFTIDRLFEEAKNRDLVKEIAYDSWPGEHTATNMIWSLFPSTIINRSSRSLPRTKRFFMHTIVWFCAILFSVARLVSGAHWLSDCVAGGLSEALIVVAIGIYTPIFQFTTRIIYWLISRSNTNEKKLP
;
A
#
# COMPACT_ATOMS: atom_id res chain seq x y z
N LYS A 1 -31.63 20.86 -1.10
CA LYS A 1 -31.20 19.45 -1.00
C LYS A 1 -30.68 19.22 0.41
N ARG A 2 -31.31 18.36 1.23
CA ARG A 2 -30.80 18.05 2.57
C ARG A 2 -29.55 17.17 2.41
N PRO A 3 -28.46 17.44 3.14
CA PRO A 3 -27.28 16.58 3.11
C PRO A 3 -27.66 15.17 3.59
N SER A 4 -27.01 14.16 2.99
CA SER A 4 -27.19 12.76 3.36
C SER A 4 -26.97 12.57 4.88
N PRO A 5 -27.76 11.71 5.56
CA PRO A 5 -27.57 11.41 6.98
C PRO A 5 -26.14 10.99 7.32
N SER A 6 -25.46 10.27 6.42
CA SER A 6 -24.06 9.86 6.58
C SER A 6 -23.08 11.03 6.64
N VAL A 7 -23.35 12.09 5.88
CA VAL A 7 -22.52 13.31 5.84
C VAL A 7 -22.71 14.09 7.14
N VAL A 8 -23.94 14.24 7.60
CA VAL A 8 -24.26 14.92 8.87
C VAL A 8 -23.67 14.18 10.07
N PHE A 9 -23.76 12.84 10.08
CA PHE A 9 -23.20 12.02 11.15
C PHE A 9 -21.67 12.12 11.19
N ARG A 10 -21.00 12.07 10.02
CA ARG A 10 -19.53 12.20 9.91
C ARG A 10 -19.04 13.58 10.37
N PHE A 11 -19.75 14.66 10.04
CA PHE A 11 -19.39 16.01 10.53
C PHE A 11 -19.63 16.18 12.03
N SER A 12 -20.66 15.56 12.59
CA SER A 12 -20.96 15.66 14.03
C SER A 12 -19.93 14.90 14.87
N THR A 13 -19.49 13.71 14.46
CA THR A 13 -18.48 12.94 15.18
C THR A 13 -17.12 13.63 15.16
N VAL A 14 -16.74 14.23 14.02
CA VAL A 14 -15.47 14.97 13.88
C VAL A 14 -15.40 16.20 14.78
N ASN A 15 -16.51 16.94 14.93
CA ASN A 15 -16.54 18.09 15.84
C ASN A 15 -16.44 17.67 17.31
N LEU A 16 -17.06 16.56 17.69
CA LEU A 16 -16.99 16.02 19.04
C LEU A 16 -15.59 15.48 19.37
N GLU A 17 -14.94 14.82 18.40
CA GLU A 17 -13.57 14.32 18.54
C GLU A 17 -12.56 15.47 18.62
N ARG A 18 -12.72 16.51 17.79
CA ARG A 18 -11.92 17.75 17.88
C ARG A 18 -12.09 18.44 19.24
N GLN A 19 -13.32 18.49 19.77
CA GLN A 19 -13.59 19.06 21.10
C GLN A 19 -13.00 18.20 22.22
N ALA A 20 -13.09 16.87 22.15
CA ALA A 20 -12.52 15.95 23.14
C ALA A 20 -10.98 15.96 23.16
N ILE A 21 -10.34 16.03 21.99
CA ILE A 21 -8.88 16.16 21.88
C ILE A 21 -8.44 17.52 22.44
N SER A 22 -9.19 18.60 22.15
CA SER A 22 -8.87 19.94 22.66
C SER A 22 -9.06 20.10 24.17
N SER A 23 -9.99 19.35 24.78
CA SER A 23 -10.26 19.40 26.22
C SER A 23 -9.34 18.49 27.03
N SER A 24 -8.89 17.37 26.47
CA SER A 24 -7.95 16.44 27.11
C SER A 24 -6.50 16.94 27.11
N MET A 25 -6.15 17.91 26.26
CA MET A 25 -4.78 18.39 26.09
C MET A 25 -4.66 19.91 26.29
N SER A 26 -4.97 20.41 27.49
CA SER A 26 -4.89 21.87 27.79
C SER A 26 -3.49 22.48 27.62
N ASN A 27 -2.44 21.65 27.48
CA ASN A 27 -1.04 22.07 27.28
C ASN A 27 -0.41 21.55 25.96
N SER A 28 -1.20 21.06 24.99
CA SER A 28 -0.63 20.61 23.71
C SER A 28 -0.46 21.79 22.73
N PHE A 29 0.78 22.03 22.31
CA PHE A 29 1.11 22.95 21.23
C PHE A 29 0.75 22.31 19.89
N THR A 30 -0.44 22.61 19.38
CA THR A 30 -0.85 22.26 18.02
C THR A 30 -0.21 23.23 17.01
N ILE A 31 0.24 22.74 15.86
CA ILE A 31 0.89 23.54 14.81
C ILE A 31 -0.08 24.62 14.27
N ASP A 32 -1.37 24.33 14.30
CA ASP A 32 -2.49 25.22 14.04
C ASP A 32 -2.48 26.50 14.90
N ARG A 33 -1.96 26.42 16.13
CA ARG A 33 -1.82 27.59 17.02
C ARG A 33 -0.51 28.34 16.79
N LEU A 34 0.54 27.67 16.32
CA LEU A 34 1.85 28.28 16.04
C LEU A 34 1.88 28.99 14.69
N PHE A 35 1.05 28.57 13.72
CA PHE A 35 1.01 29.13 12.37
C PHE A 35 -0.43 29.45 11.94
N GLU A 36 -1.03 30.44 12.60
CA GLU A 36 -2.41 30.88 12.36
C GLU A 36 -2.64 31.31 10.89
N GLU A 37 -1.62 31.93 10.26
CA GLU A 37 -1.68 32.32 8.86
C GLU A 37 -1.61 31.14 7.88
N ALA A 38 -0.91 30.06 8.24
CA ALA A 38 -0.82 28.85 7.42
C ALA A 38 -2.12 28.01 7.53
N LYS A 39 -2.79 28.04 8.69
CA LYS A 39 -4.14 27.50 8.87
C LYS A 39 -5.18 28.25 8.05
N ASN A 40 -5.13 29.60 8.04
CA ASN A 40 -6.05 30.42 7.24
C ASN A 40 -5.91 30.20 5.73
N ARG A 41 -4.76 29.68 5.28
CA ARG A 41 -4.49 29.32 3.88
C ARG A 41 -4.67 27.82 3.58
N ASP A 42 -5.15 27.04 4.55
CA ASP A 42 -5.33 25.57 4.45
C ASP A 42 -4.03 24.80 4.11
N LEU A 43 -2.88 25.36 4.49
CA LEU A 43 -1.55 24.80 4.20
C LEU A 43 -1.09 23.80 5.28
N VAL A 44 -1.75 23.80 6.44
CA VAL A 44 -1.44 22.92 7.57
C VAL A 44 -2.49 21.83 7.66
N LYS A 45 -2.13 20.62 7.25
CA LYS A 45 -2.99 19.44 7.39
C LYS A 45 -2.64 18.70 8.68
N GLU A 46 -3.27 19.11 9.79
CA GLU A 46 -3.08 18.43 11.09
C GLU A 46 -3.76 17.05 11.16
N ILE A 47 -4.80 16.85 10.36
CA ILE A 47 -5.62 15.63 10.39
C ILE A 47 -5.69 15.08 8.97
N ALA A 48 -5.07 13.92 8.76
CA ALA A 48 -5.34 13.10 7.58
C ALA A 48 -6.70 12.41 7.77
N TYR A 49 -7.76 13.02 7.26
CA TYR A 49 -9.15 12.55 7.38
C TYR A 49 -9.40 11.14 6.81
N ASP A 50 -8.49 10.64 5.98
CA ASP A 50 -8.52 9.28 5.43
C ASP A 50 -7.07 8.71 5.46
N SER A 51 -6.72 7.98 6.53
CA SER A 51 -5.50 7.12 6.60
C SER A 51 -5.72 5.75 5.96
N TRP A 52 -6.93 5.54 5.44
CA TRP A 52 -7.41 4.31 4.84
C TRP A 52 -7.58 4.51 3.34
N PRO A 53 -7.08 3.60 2.49
CA PRO A 53 -6.32 2.38 2.79
C PRO A 53 -4.83 2.65 3.03
N GLY A 54 -4.14 1.77 3.77
CA GLY A 54 -2.70 1.85 3.98
C GLY A 54 -1.89 1.60 2.70
N GLU A 55 -1.90 2.55 1.77
CA GLU A 55 -1.38 2.44 0.40
C GLU A 55 0.09 1.96 0.33
N HIS A 56 0.89 2.40 1.29
CA HIS A 56 2.30 2.01 1.38
C HIS A 56 2.47 0.59 1.90
N THR A 57 1.61 0.16 2.81
CA THR A 57 1.56 -1.24 3.25
C THR A 57 1.05 -2.12 2.13
N ALA A 58 0.02 -1.72 1.40
CA ALA A 58 -0.49 -2.45 0.23
C ALA A 58 0.61 -2.68 -0.81
N THR A 59 1.35 -1.62 -1.14
CA THR A 59 2.49 -1.69 -2.07
C THR A 59 3.55 -2.67 -1.58
N ASN A 60 4.01 -2.54 -0.33
CA ASN A 60 5.01 -3.43 0.25
C ASN A 60 4.56 -4.90 0.26
N MET A 61 3.27 -5.15 0.51
CA MET A 61 2.71 -6.49 0.54
C MET A 61 2.53 -7.10 -0.86
N ILE A 62 2.20 -6.30 -1.88
CA ILE A 62 2.22 -6.74 -3.28
C ILE A 62 3.64 -7.14 -3.68
N TRP A 63 4.62 -6.29 -3.35
CA TRP A 63 6.04 -6.52 -3.64
C TRP A 63 6.64 -7.68 -2.85
N SER A 64 6.03 -8.13 -1.75
CA SER A 64 6.47 -9.34 -1.03
C SER A 64 5.80 -10.60 -1.58
N LEU A 65 4.48 -10.55 -1.78
CA LEU A 65 3.68 -11.67 -2.27
C LEU A 65 4.10 -12.08 -3.69
N PHE A 66 4.36 -11.12 -4.59
CA PHE A 66 4.70 -11.42 -5.97
C PHE A 66 6.01 -12.23 -6.10
N PRO A 67 7.17 -11.79 -5.56
CA PRO A 67 8.38 -12.61 -5.53
C PRO A 67 8.21 -13.93 -4.79
N SER A 68 7.47 -13.97 -3.68
CA SER A 68 7.21 -15.22 -2.97
C SER A 68 6.50 -16.26 -3.86
N THR A 69 5.54 -15.85 -4.69
CA THR A 69 4.91 -16.77 -5.64
C THR A 69 5.85 -17.25 -6.74
N ILE A 70 6.74 -16.38 -7.24
CA ILE A 70 7.74 -16.73 -8.26
C ILE A 70 8.79 -17.69 -7.67
N ILE A 71 9.30 -17.44 -6.47
CA ILE A 71 10.27 -18.31 -5.78
C ILE A 71 9.67 -19.72 -5.61
N ASN A 72 8.39 -19.82 -5.26
CA ASN A 72 7.73 -21.12 -5.11
C ASN A 72 7.48 -21.84 -6.44
N ARG A 73 7.25 -21.10 -7.55
CA ARG A 73 6.94 -21.68 -8.86
C ARG A 73 8.17 -22.01 -9.71
N SER A 74 9.09 -21.07 -9.85
CA SER A 74 10.26 -21.17 -10.75
C SER A 74 11.47 -21.85 -10.10
N SER A 75 11.65 -21.69 -8.78
CA SER A 75 12.83 -22.22 -8.08
C SER A 75 12.60 -23.61 -7.47
N ARG A 76 11.83 -24.48 -8.15
CA ARG A 76 11.60 -25.87 -7.67
C ARG A 76 12.89 -26.69 -7.55
N SER A 77 13.86 -26.42 -8.43
CA SER A 77 15.18 -27.07 -8.46
C SER A 77 16.14 -26.56 -7.36
N LEU A 78 15.86 -25.40 -6.74
CA LEU A 78 16.71 -24.84 -5.68
C LEU A 78 16.55 -25.61 -4.34
N PRO A 79 17.63 -25.73 -3.55
CA PRO A 79 17.57 -26.29 -2.19
C PRO A 79 16.56 -25.56 -1.30
N ARG A 80 15.87 -26.31 -0.43
CA ARG A 80 14.86 -25.76 0.51
C ARG A 80 15.41 -24.64 1.39
N THR A 81 16.66 -24.75 1.83
CA THR A 81 17.34 -23.75 2.67
C THR A 81 17.49 -22.39 1.99
N LYS A 82 17.89 -22.36 0.72
CA LYS A 82 17.98 -21.12 -0.07
C LYS A 82 16.61 -20.48 -0.27
N ARG A 83 15.58 -21.27 -0.59
CA ARG A 83 14.21 -20.75 -0.73
C ARG A 83 13.70 -20.13 0.57
N PHE A 84 13.93 -20.80 1.70
CA PHE A 84 13.56 -20.27 3.01
C PHE A 84 14.25 -18.94 3.28
N PHE A 85 15.56 -18.87 3.09
CA PHE A 85 16.33 -17.64 3.27
C PHE A 85 15.83 -16.48 2.39
N MET A 86 15.52 -16.75 1.11
CA MET A 86 14.95 -15.75 0.21
C MET A 86 13.58 -15.25 0.69
N HIS A 87 12.69 -16.15 1.11
CA HIS A 87 11.39 -15.76 1.68
C HIS A 87 11.57 -14.93 2.96
N THR A 88 12.48 -15.32 3.84
CA THR A 88 12.77 -14.58 5.07
C THR A 88 13.21 -13.16 4.77
N ILE A 89 14.11 -12.94 3.81
CA ILE A 89 14.54 -11.59 3.43
C ILE A 89 13.36 -10.76 2.91
N VAL A 90 12.57 -11.32 1.99
CA VAL A 90 11.44 -10.62 1.37
C VAL A 90 10.41 -10.18 2.42
N TRP A 91 10.01 -11.10 3.30
CA TRP A 91 9.04 -10.80 4.35
C TRP A 91 9.62 -9.89 5.44
N PHE A 92 10.90 -10.04 5.78
CA PHE A 92 11.57 -9.13 6.71
C PHE A 92 11.57 -7.69 6.22
N CYS A 93 11.95 -7.45 4.95
CA CYS A 93 11.90 -6.12 4.35
C CYS A 93 10.47 -5.55 4.32
N ALA A 94 9.48 -6.39 3.96
CA ALA A 94 8.08 -5.96 3.91
C ALA A 94 7.55 -5.53 5.29
N ILE A 95 7.87 -6.29 6.34
CA ILE A 95 7.50 -5.95 7.72
C ILE A 95 8.26 -4.70 8.16
N LEU A 96 9.57 -4.63 7.96
CA LEU A 96 10.40 -3.50 8.39
C LEU A 96 9.89 -2.17 7.81
N PHE A 97 9.61 -2.14 6.50
CA PHE A 97 9.08 -0.93 5.85
C PHE A 97 7.63 -0.62 6.21
N SER A 98 6.84 -1.63 6.58
CA SER A 98 5.47 -1.42 7.09
C SER A 98 5.48 -0.91 8.55
N VAL A 99 6.41 -1.39 9.37
CA VAL A 99 6.59 -0.96 10.78
C VAL A 99 7.05 0.49 10.84
N ALA A 100 7.93 0.95 9.93
CA ALA A 100 8.31 2.35 9.85
C ALA A 100 7.09 3.30 9.76
N ARG A 101 5.99 2.85 9.12
CA ARG A 101 4.74 3.62 9.02
C ARG A 101 3.94 3.62 10.32
N LEU A 102 3.91 2.51 11.05
CA LEU A 102 3.30 2.44 12.38
C LEU A 102 4.04 3.35 13.37
N VAL A 103 5.38 3.33 13.33
CA VAL A 103 6.22 4.17 14.21
C VAL A 103 6.05 5.65 13.90
N SER A 104 5.79 6.02 12.64
CA SER A 104 5.50 7.41 12.26
C SER A 104 4.12 7.92 12.73
N GLY A 105 3.26 7.04 13.28
CA GLY A 105 1.90 7.39 13.70
C GLY A 105 0.94 7.69 12.54
N ALA A 106 1.38 7.52 11.28
CA ALA A 106 0.60 7.85 10.10
C ALA A 106 -0.55 6.87 9.81
N HIS A 107 -0.46 5.64 10.30
CA HIS A 107 -1.47 4.59 10.08
C HIS A 107 -1.65 3.76 11.35
N TRP A 108 -2.89 3.30 11.56
CA TRP A 108 -3.18 2.30 12.58
C TRP A 108 -2.82 0.89 12.07
N LEU A 109 -2.56 -0.04 12.98
CA LEU A 109 -2.29 -1.44 12.62
C LEU A 109 -3.45 -2.05 11.81
N SER A 110 -4.69 -1.65 12.12
CA SER A 110 -5.88 -2.01 11.34
C SER A 110 -5.79 -1.58 9.88
N ASP A 111 -5.25 -0.39 9.59
CA ASP A 111 -5.16 0.18 8.25
C ASP A 111 -4.14 -0.62 7.41
N CYS A 112 -3.04 -1.01 8.05
CA CYS A 112 -2.01 -1.86 7.47
C CYS A 112 -2.50 -3.29 7.22
N VAL A 113 -3.18 -3.91 8.19
CA VAL A 113 -3.58 -5.32 8.13
C VAL A 113 -4.87 -5.49 7.33
N ALA A 114 -5.94 -4.78 7.67
CA ALA A 114 -7.23 -4.95 6.99
C ALA A 114 -7.25 -4.25 5.64
N GLY A 115 -6.70 -3.03 5.54
CA GLY A 115 -6.60 -2.30 4.27
C GLY A 115 -5.49 -2.87 3.39
N GLY A 116 -4.24 -2.69 3.82
CA GLY A 116 -3.07 -3.02 3.02
C GLY A 116 -3.00 -4.47 2.54
N LEU A 117 -3.28 -5.44 3.42
CA LEU A 117 -3.24 -6.86 3.02
C LEU A 117 -4.40 -7.23 2.09
N SER A 118 -5.61 -6.72 2.31
CA SER A 118 -6.77 -7.08 1.48
C SER A 118 -6.60 -6.57 0.05
N GLU A 119 -6.15 -5.32 -0.12
CA GLU A 119 -5.81 -4.75 -1.42
C GLU A 119 -4.70 -5.54 -2.10
N ALA A 120 -3.63 -5.86 -1.36
CA ALA A 120 -2.54 -6.62 -1.92
C ALA A 120 -2.97 -8.02 -2.40
N LEU A 121 -3.82 -8.71 -1.64
CA LEU A 121 -4.35 -10.02 -2.04
C LEU A 121 -5.20 -9.92 -3.31
N ILE A 122 -6.05 -8.91 -3.44
CA ILE A 122 -6.88 -8.69 -4.64
C ILE A 122 -5.98 -8.42 -5.85
N VAL A 123 -5.03 -7.49 -5.72
CA VAL A 123 -4.11 -7.11 -6.81
C VAL A 123 -3.25 -8.30 -7.23
N VAL A 124 -2.72 -9.06 -6.29
CA VAL A 124 -1.92 -10.26 -6.58
C VAL A 124 -2.77 -11.36 -7.20
N ALA A 125 -4.00 -11.56 -6.71
CA ALA A 125 -4.93 -12.52 -7.30
C ALA A 125 -5.22 -12.17 -8.77
N ILE A 126 -5.46 -10.89 -9.05
CA ILE A 126 -5.67 -10.42 -10.41
C ILE A 126 -4.39 -10.60 -11.23
N GLY A 127 -3.25 -10.13 -10.73
CA GLY A 127 -1.98 -10.13 -11.45
C GLY A 127 -1.45 -11.53 -11.78
N ILE A 128 -1.77 -12.54 -10.97
CA ILE A 128 -1.24 -13.90 -11.12
C ILE A 128 -2.24 -14.85 -11.79
N TYR A 129 -3.53 -14.74 -11.49
CA TYR A 129 -4.53 -15.75 -11.89
C TYR A 129 -5.48 -15.27 -12.99
N THR A 130 -5.39 -14.02 -13.43
CA THR A 130 -6.26 -13.47 -14.50
C THR A 130 -5.67 -13.71 -15.89
N PRO A 131 -6.49 -13.90 -16.94
CA PRO A 131 -6.06 -14.03 -18.34
C PRO A 131 -5.12 -12.91 -18.84
N ILE A 132 -5.11 -11.74 -18.18
CA ILE A 132 -4.18 -10.64 -18.49
C ILE A 132 -2.73 -11.13 -18.40
N PHE A 133 -2.37 -11.92 -17.38
CA PHE A 133 -1.01 -12.43 -17.24
C PHE A 133 -0.60 -13.32 -18.42
N GLN A 134 -1.50 -14.22 -18.83
CA GLN A 134 -1.27 -15.12 -19.97
C GLN A 134 -1.18 -14.33 -21.28
N PHE A 135 -2.03 -13.32 -21.47
CA PHE A 135 -2.01 -12.45 -22.65
C PHE A 135 -0.70 -11.66 -22.75
N THR A 136 -0.29 -11.00 -21.66
CA THR A 136 0.97 -10.24 -21.60
C THR A 136 2.17 -11.14 -21.84
N THR A 137 2.18 -12.34 -21.24
CA THR A 137 3.26 -13.31 -21.44
C THR A 137 3.34 -13.75 -22.91
N ARG A 138 2.20 -14.02 -23.55
CA ARG A 138 2.14 -14.35 -24.98
C ARG A 138 2.65 -13.21 -25.87
N ILE A 139 2.29 -11.97 -25.58
CA ILE A 139 2.80 -10.80 -26.31
C ILE A 139 4.32 -10.70 -26.18
N ILE A 140 4.85 -10.84 -24.97
CA ILE A 140 6.30 -10.77 -24.73
C ILE A 140 7.02 -11.87 -25.51
N TYR A 141 6.54 -13.12 -25.45
CA TYR A 141 7.13 -14.21 -26.22
C TYR A 141 7.06 -13.97 -27.73
N TRP A 142 5.96 -13.39 -28.22
CA TRP A 142 5.81 -13.04 -29.63
C TRP A 142 6.78 -11.92 -30.07
N LEU A 143 7.00 -10.91 -29.23
CA LEU A 143 7.96 -9.84 -29.52
C LEU A 143 9.40 -10.37 -29.56
N ILE A 144 9.77 -11.20 -28.58
CA ILE A 144 11.11 -11.81 -28.52
C ILE A 144 11.33 -12.73 -29.73
N SER A 145 10.34 -13.57 -30.07
CA SER A 145 10.48 -14.46 -31.21
C SER A 145 10.58 -13.70 -32.54
N ARG A 146 9.83 -12.60 -32.70
CA ARG A 146 9.88 -11.73 -33.87
C ARG A 146 11.24 -11.03 -34.02
N SER A 147 11.82 -10.55 -32.92
CA SER A 147 13.17 -9.96 -32.90
C SER A 147 14.22 -10.98 -33.36
N ASN A 148 14.21 -12.18 -32.77
CA ASN A 148 15.15 -13.26 -33.11
C ASN A 148 15.02 -13.74 -34.56
N THR A 149 13.81 -13.72 -35.15
CA THR A 149 13.63 -14.06 -36.57
C THR A 149 14.14 -12.99 -37.52
N ASN A 150 14.18 -11.73 -37.10
CA ASN A 150 14.69 -10.63 -37.90
C ASN A 150 16.23 -10.58 -37.88
N GLU A 151 16.86 -10.87 -36.74
CA GLU A 151 18.34 -10.98 -36.65
C GLU A 151 18.88 -12.11 -37.53
N LYS A 152 18.20 -13.27 -37.59
CA LYS A 152 18.62 -14.40 -38.45
C LYS A 152 18.41 -14.17 -39.95
N LYS A 153 17.73 -13.09 -40.35
CA LYS A 153 17.46 -12.74 -41.75
C LYS A 153 18.37 -11.65 -42.30
N LEU A 154 19.23 -11.05 -41.47
CA LEU A 154 20.26 -10.12 -41.92
C LEU A 154 21.48 -10.93 -42.40
N PRO A 155 21.95 -10.72 -43.66
CA PRO A 155 23.11 -11.42 -44.22
C PRO A 155 24.44 -11.01 -43.58
#